data_AF-A0A1J5I6X1-F1
#
_entry.id   AF-A0A1J5I6X1-F1
#
_cell.length_a   1.000
_cell.length_b   1.000
_cell.length_c   1.000
_cell.angle_alpha   90.00
_cell.angle_beta   90.00
_cell.angle_gamma   90.00
#
_symmetry.space_group_name_H-M   'P 1'
#
loop_
_entity.id
_entity.type
_entity.pdbx_description
1 polymer ?
#
loop_
_entity_poly.entity_id
_entity_poly.type
_entity_poly.pdbx_seq_one_letter_code
_entity_poly.pdbx_strand_id
1 'polypeptide(L)'
;MTGLIRQSSIAFTAGLIGGLVNAWLVWTLGQNGLPRQFGVAIAPSWSTMFLYSKLVWGGLWGLLFLLPIWRGGFWIGIFSRGFFLSLGPSLFQLFYVFPVLQHQGVLGLHLGSLTPLYVVLMNLAWGLTAAFWVHGAGQ
;
A
#
# COMPACT_ATOMS: atom_id res chain seq x y z
N MET A 1 -23.19 -7.36 -17.70
CA MET A 1 -22.91 -7.56 -16.26
C MET A 1 -21.56 -8.26 -15.98
N THR A 2 -20.97 -8.99 -16.93
CA THR A 2 -19.68 -9.70 -16.75
C THR A 2 -18.44 -8.80 -16.63
N GLY A 3 -18.45 -7.61 -17.23
CA GLY A 3 -17.30 -6.70 -17.21
C GLY A 3 -16.95 -6.13 -15.83
N LEU A 4 -17.96 -5.72 -15.05
CA LEU A 4 -17.73 -5.09 -13.75
C LEU A 4 -17.23 -6.09 -12.71
N ILE A 5 -17.79 -7.30 -12.66
CA ILE A 5 -17.31 -8.37 -11.78
C ILE A 5 -15.86 -8.71 -12.11
N ARG A 6 -15.53 -8.91 -13.41
CA ARG A 6 -14.15 -9.17 -13.85
C ARG A 6 -13.20 -8.05 -13.42
N GLN A 7 -13.59 -6.79 -13.63
CA GLN A 7 -12.73 -5.66 -13.31
C GLN A 7 -12.49 -5.54 -11.80
N SER A 8 -13.55 -5.67 -10.99
CA SER A 8 -13.48 -5.64 -9.53
C SER A 8 -12.62 -6.77 -8.97
N SER A 9 -12.77 -7.99 -9.50
CA SER A 9 -11.92 -9.13 -9.09
C SER A 9 -10.44 -8.89 -9.42
N ILE A 10 -10.13 -8.33 -10.59
CA ILE A 10 -8.75 -7.99 -10.97
C ILE A 10 -8.18 -6.91 -10.05
N ALA A 11 -8.93 -5.84 -9.81
CA ALA A 11 -8.50 -4.72 -8.98
C ALA A 11 -8.29 -5.13 -7.51
N PHE A 12 -9.20 -5.93 -6.96
CA PHE A 12 -9.06 -6.47 -5.61
C PHE A 12 -7.85 -7.41 -5.50
N THR A 13 -7.66 -8.29 -6.48
CA THR A 13 -6.50 -9.20 -6.53
C THR A 13 -5.18 -8.44 -6.66
N ALA A 14 -5.14 -7.39 -7.49
CA ALA A 14 -4.00 -6.51 -7.60
C ALA A 14 -3.65 -5.86 -6.25
N GLY A 15 -4.67 -5.38 -5.54
CA GLY A 15 -4.52 -4.83 -4.21
C GLY A 15 -4.03 -5.84 -3.17
N LEU A 16 -4.50 -7.10 -3.23
CA LEU A 16 -4.02 -8.19 -2.38
C LEU A 16 -2.53 -8.48 -2.62
N ILE A 17 -2.12 -8.56 -3.88
CA ILE A 17 -0.73 -8.84 -4.25
C ILE A 17 0.18 -7.67 -3.85
N GLY A 18 -0.25 -6.43 -4.11
CA GLY A 18 0.43 -5.26 -3.58
C GLY A 18 0.52 -5.28 -2.05
N GLY A 19 -0.54 -5.73 -1.37
CA GLY A 19 -0.60 -5.83 0.09
C GLY A 19 0.39 -6.85 0.64
N LEU A 20 0.54 -7.97 -0.07
CA LEU A 20 1.53 -9.00 0.23
C LEU A 20 2.96 -8.48 0.06
N VAL A 21 3.25 -7.78 -1.05
CA VAL A 21 4.55 -7.16 -1.30
C VAL A 21 4.86 -6.11 -0.22
N ASN A 22 3.89 -5.27 0.14
CA ASN A 22 4.05 -4.32 1.25
C ASN A 22 4.35 -5.01 2.57
N ALA A 23 3.60 -6.05 2.93
CA ALA A 23 3.82 -6.81 4.15
C ALA A 23 5.23 -7.42 4.19
N TRP A 24 5.65 -8.02 3.08
CA TRP A 24 6.96 -8.63 2.93
C TRP A 24 8.10 -7.62 3.04
N LEU A 25 7.98 -6.47 2.36
CA LEU A 25 8.98 -5.38 2.44
C LEU A 25 9.07 -4.80 3.86
N VAL A 26 7.92 -4.48 4.47
CA VAL A 26 7.88 -3.90 5.82
C VAL A 26 8.50 -4.85 6.84
N TRP A 27 8.20 -6.15 6.75
CA TRP A 27 8.78 -7.14 7.64
C TRP A 27 10.29 -7.30 7.41
N THR A 28 10.72 -7.47 6.16
CA THR A 28 12.14 -7.67 5.83
C THR A 28 12.99 -6.48 6.26
N LEU A 29 12.52 -5.25 6.00
CA LEU A 29 13.21 -4.03 6.45
C LEU A 29 13.24 -3.93 7.98
N GLY A 30 12.11 -4.26 8.64
CA GLY A 30 12.02 -4.30 10.10
C GLY A 30 13.01 -5.27 10.75
N GLN A 31 13.15 -6.48 10.20
CA GLN A 31 14.09 -7.50 10.67
C GLN A 31 15.55 -7.08 10.49
N ASN A 32 15.86 -6.40 9.38
CA ASN A 32 17.20 -5.87 9.11
C ASN A 32 17.54 -4.62 9.96
N GLY A 33 16.60 -4.12 10.76
CA GLY A 33 16.79 -2.93 11.59
C GLY A 33 16.94 -1.63 10.79
N LEU A 34 16.73 -1.65 9.48
CA LEU A 34 16.84 -0.47 8.61
C LEU A 34 15.94 0.69 9.08
N PRO A 35 14.65 0.48 9.40
CA PRO A 35 13.81 1.54 9.95
C PRO A 35 14.41 2.15 11.22
N ARG A 36 14.98 1.32 12.11
CA ARG A 36 15.61 1.81 13.36
C ARG A 36 16.86 2.64 13.10
N GLN A 37 17.65 2.31 12.07
CA GLN A 37 18.80 3.12 11.67
C GLN A 37 18.39 4.53 11.22
N PHE A 38 17.18 4.66 10.67
CA PHE A 38 16.57 5.95 10.29
C PHE A 38 15.66 6.53 11.39
N GLY A 39 15.74 6.02 12.63
CA GLY A 39 14.96 6.52 13.75
C GLY A 39 13.46 6.18 13.70
N VAL A 40 13.07 5.21 12.87
CA VAL A 40 11.69 4.72 12.72
C VAL A 40 11.50 3.40 13.49
N ALA A 41 10.68 3.42 14.54
CA ALA A 41 10.37 2.30 15.42
C ALA A 41 9.25 1.40 14.85
N ILE A 42 9.36 0.99 13.58
CA ILE A 42 8.42 0.05 12.95
C ILE A 42 9.13 -1.28 12.72
N ALA A 43 8.81 -2.28 13.54
CA ALA A 43 9.33 -3.64 13.42
C ALA A 43 8.21 -4.65 13.75
N PRO A 44 7.27 -4.90 12.83
CA PRO A 44 6.19 -5.84 13.08
C PRO A 44 6.71 -7.28 13.07
N SER A 45 6.13 -8.13 13.92
CA SER A 45 6.34 -9.57 13.86
C SER A 45 5.58 -10.18 12.68
N TRP A 46 6.15 -11.19 12.04
CA TRP A 46 5.45 -11.97 11.02
C TRP A 46 4.37 -12.82 11.68
N SER A 47 3.15 -12.28 11.74
CA SER A 47 1.99 -12.92 12.34
C SER A 47 0.83 -12.97 11.35
N THR A 48 -0.07 -13.93 11.53
CA THR A 48 -1.29 -14.05 10.73
C THR A 48 -2.13 -12.77 10.81
N MET A 49 -2.17 -12.12 11.97
CA MET A 49 -2.90 -10.86 12.16
C MET A 49 -2.29 -9.70 11.36
N PHE A 50 -0.95 -9.59 11.35
CA PHE A 50 -0.26 -8.59 10.53
C PHE A 50 -0.53 -8.80 9.04
N LEU A 51 -0.38 -10.04 8.58
CA LEU A 51 -0.60 -10.38 7.16
C LEU A 51 -2.06 -10.16 6.76
N TYR A 52 -3.01 -10.60 7.57
CA TYR A 52 -4.44 -10.41 7.33
C TYR A 52 -4.79 -8.92 7.18
N SER A 53 -4.31 -8.07 8.09
CA SER A 53 -4.52 -6.63 8.01
C SER A 53 -3.99 -6.05 6.69
N LYS A 54 -2.76 -6.41 6.31
CA LYS A 54 -2.13 -5.92 5.07
C LYS A 54 -2.83 -6.38 3.81
N LEU A 55 -3.29 -7.64 3.78
CA LEU A 55 -4.02 -8.19 2.64
C LEU A 55 -5.40 -7.55 2.50
N VAL A 56 -6.21 -7.51 3.58
CA VAL A 56 -7.56 -6.96 3.53
C VAL A 56 -7.54 -5.49 3.13
N TRP A 57 -6.73 -4.68 3.80
CA TRP A 57 -6.61 -3.26 3.46
C TRP A 57 -6.01 -3.07 2.06
N GLY A 58 -5.01 -3.86 1.69
CA GLY A 58 -4.44 -3.84 0.34
C GLY A 58 -5.48 -4.12 -0.74
N GLY A 59 -6.33 -5.14 -0.55
CA GLY A 59 -7.40 -5.49 -1.47
C GLY A 59 -8.47 -4.40 -1.58
N LEU A 60 -8.92 -3.84 -0.44
CA LEU A 60 -9.91 -2.76 -0.41
C LEU A 60 -9.42 -1.51 -1.14
N TRP A 61 -8.18 -1.08 -0.87
CA TRP A 61 -7.57 0.05 -1.58
C TRP A 61 -7.28 -0.28 -3.05
N GLY A 62 -7.11 -1.56 -3.40
CA GLY A 62 -6.96 -2.03 -4.77
C GLY A 62 -8.17 -1.71 -5.65
N LEU A 63 -9.36 -1.60 -5.07
CA LEU A 63 -10.57 -1.21 -5.80
C LEU A 63 -10.50 0.20 -6.37
N LEU A 64 -9.62 1.07 -5.88
CA LEU A 64 -9.37 2.38 -6.50
C LEU A 64 -8.88 2.26 -7.95
N PHE A 65 -8.24 1.16 -8.32
CA PHE A 65 -7.81 0.90 -9.69
C PHE A 65 -8.97 0.64 -10.67
N LEU A 66 -10.22 0.57 -10.19
CA LEU A 66 -11.41 0.59 -11.05
C LEU A 66 -11.68 1.96 -11.66
N LEU A 67 -11.17 3.03 -11.03
CA LEU A 67 -11.38 4.38 -11.52
C LEU A 67 -10.80 4.53 -12.95
N PRO A 68 -11.56 5.08 -13.90
CA PRO A 68 -11.14 5.22 -15.30
C PRO A 68 -10.16 6.37 -15.51
N ILE A 69 -9.21 6.57 -14.59
CA ILE A 69 -8.22 7.64 -14.60
C ILE A 69 -6.85 7.11 -15.02
N TRP A 70 -6.11 7.91 -15.80
CA TRP A 70 -4.75 7.64 -16.25
C TRP A 70 -4.55 6.26 -16.93
N ARG A 71 -5.47 5.88 -17.82
CA ARG A 71 -5.41 4.61 -18.59
C ARG A 71 -4.42 4.62 -19.77
N GLY A 72 -3.76 5.75 -20.04
CA GLY A 72 -2.90 5.91 -21.21
C GLY A 72 -1.46 5.44 -20.98
N GLY A 73 -0.92 4.62 -21.89
CA GLY A 73 0.49 4.24 -21.97
C GLY A 73 1.01 3.35 -20.84
N PHE A 74 2.01 2.50 -21.13
CA PHE A 74 2.66 1.64 -20.13
C PHE A 74 3.25 2.45 -18.97
N TRP A 75 4.04 3.48 -19.29
CA TRP A 75 4.74 4.30 -18.30
C TRP A 75 3.80 5.22 -17.51
N ILE A 76 2.90 5.93 -18.18
CA ILE A 76 1.96 6.84 -17.53
C ILE A 76 0.90 6.06 -16.74
N GLY A 77 0.39 4.96 -17.30
CA GLY A 77 -0.62 4.13 -16.65
C GLY A 77 -0.11 3.40 -15.39
N ILE A 78 1.13 2.90 -15.40
CA ILE A 78 1.66 2.16 -14.23
C ILE A 78 2.17 3.13 -13.17
N PHE A 79 3.04 4.07 -13.53
CA PHE A 79 3.70 4.93 -12.55
C PHE A 79 2.75 5.97 -11.97
N SER A 80 1.94 6.65 -12.79
CA SER A 80 1.02 7.67 -12.28
C SER A 80 -0.10 7.02 -11.47
N ARG A 81 -0.75 5.95 -11.96
CA ARG A 81 -1.81 5.27 -11.17
C ARG A 81 -1.23 4.68 -9.89
N GLY A 82 -0.10 3.97 -9.96
CA GLY A 82 0.53 3.40 -8.78
C GLY A 82 0.92 4.44 -7.74
N PHE A 83 1.56 5.53 -8.17
CA PHE A 83 1.95 6.63 -7.30
C PHE A 83 0.74 7.33 -6.67
N PHE A 84 -0.16 7.88 -7.48
CA PHE A 84 -1.28 8.68 -6.97
C PHE A 84 -2.29 7.84 -6.18
N LEU A 85 -2.60 6.62 -6.61
CA LEU A 85 -3.53 5.76 -5.88
C LEU A 85 -2.92 5.24 -4.57
N SER A 86 -1.58 5.11 -4.47
CA SER A 86 -0.91 4.79 -3.20
C SER A 86 -0.91 5.92 -2.18
N LEU A 87 -1.15 7.17 -2.61
CA LEU A 87 -1.32 8.27 -1.67
C LEU A 87 -2.58 8.11 -0.83
N GLY A 88 -3.65 7.51 -1.38
CA GLY A 88 -4.87 7.18 -0.63
C GLY A 88 -4.61 6.41 0.68
N PRO A 89 -4.08 5.17 0.61
CA PRO A 89 -3.74 4.40 1.80
C PRO A 89 -2.65 5.07 2.64
N SER A 90 -1.70 5.80 2.04
CA SER A 90 -0.67 6.52 2.80
C SER A 90 -1.26 7.62 3.69
N LEU A 91 -2.12 8.47 3.11
CA LEU A 91 -2.80 9.55 3.83
C LEU A 91 -3.72 8.97 4.91
N PHE A 92 -4.49 7.93 4.59
CA PHE A 92 -5.33 7.26 5.56
C PHE A 92 -4.51 6.69 6.73
N GLN A 93 -3.37 6.08 6.44
CA GLN A 93 -2.50 5.54 7.48
C GLN A 93 -1.92 6.65 8.38
N LEU A 94 -1.44 7.74 7.78
CA LEU A 94 -0.76 8.82 8.47
C LEU A 94 -1.69 9.74 9.28
N PHE A 95 -2.90 9.99 8.78
CA PHE A 95 -3.84 10.94 9.37
C PHE A 95 -4.98 10.28 10.14
N TYR A 96 -5.23 8.98 9.96
CA TYR A 96 -6.28 8.26 10.68
C TYR A 96 -5.74 7.10 11.48
N VAL A 97 -5.06 6.13 10.85
CA VAL A 97 -4.63 4.90 11.55
C VAL A 97 -3.64 5.20 12.67
N PHE A 98 -2.59 5.99 12.41
CA PHE A 98 -1.61 6.33 13.42
C PHE A 98 -2.17 7.17 14.59
N PRO A 99 -2.86 8.30 14.37
CA PRO A 99 -3.37 9.10 15.48
C PRO A 99 -4.56 8.47 16.19
N VAL A 100 -5.52 7.87 15.47
CA VAL A 100 -6.80 7.42 16.03
C VAL A 100 -6.75 5.96 16.50
N LEU A 101 -6.17 5.05 15.70
CA LEU A 101 -6.19 3.61 16.01
C LEU A 101 -4.96 3.15 16.79
N GLN A 102 -3.80 3.76 16.56
CA GLN A 102 -2.54 3.35 17.19
C GLN A 102 -2.02 4.33 18.24
N HIS A 103 -2.61 5.52 18.34
CA HIS A 103 -2.21 6.60 19.25
C HIS A 103 -0.72 7.00 19.14
N GLN A 104 -0.15 6.91 17.94
CA GLN A 104 1.26 7.21 17.64
C GLN A 104 1.51 8.66 17.18
N GLY A 105 0.54 9.53 17.43
CA GLY A 105 0.54 10.92 16.95
C GLY A 105 0.20 11.03 15.46
N VAL A 106 -0.14 12.25 15.04
CA VAL A 106 -0.35 12.59 13.62
C VAL A 106 0.95 12.34 12.87
N LEU A 107 0.88 11.80 11.65
CA LEU A 107 2.05 11.39 10.86
C LEU A 107 2.90 10.25 11.48
N GLY A 108 2.49 9.68 12.62
CA GLY A 108 3.28 8.64 13.31
C GLY A 108 4.58 9.17 13.91
N LEU A 109 4.63 10.46 14.27
CA LEU A 109 5.86 11.10 14.76
C LEU A 109 6.39 10.50 16.07
N HIS A 110 5.55 9.84 16.87
CA HIS A 110 6.01 9.09 18.05
C HIS A 110 6.86 7.86 17.68
N LEU A 111 6.66 7.32 16.47
CA LEU A 111 7.47 6.24 15.94
C LEU A 111 8.76 6.74 15.28
N GLY A 112 8.93 8.05 15.08
CA GLY A 112 10.09 8.65 14.42
C GLY A 112 9.71 9.71 13.41
N SER A 113 10.58 10.71 13.21
CA SER A 113 10.36 11.82 12.28
C SER A 113 10.32 11.38 10.81
N LEU A 114 10.99 10.29 10.46
CA LEU A 114 11.01 9.72 9.10
C LEU A 114 9.91 8.69 8.83
N THR A 115 9.03 8.43 9.80
CA THR A 115 7.88 7.52 9.66
C THR A 115 6.98 7.86 8.46
N PRO A 116 6.67 9.14 8.16
CA PRO A 116 5.84 9.49 7.00
C PRO A 116 6.46 9.06 5.68
N LEU A 117 7.75 9.32 5.52
CA LEU A 117 8.49 8.95 4.32
C LEU A 117 8.50 7.43 4.17
N TYR A 118 8.78 6.70 5.25
CA TYR A 118 8.75 5.24 5.24
C TYR A 118 7.38 4.69 4.80
N VAL A 119 6.28 5.21 5.37
CA VAL A 119 4.92 4.77 5.01
C VAL A 119 4.60 5.05 3.55
N VAL A 120 4.97 6.22 3.03
CA VAL A 120 4.75 6.56 1.62
C VAL A 120 5.53 5.63 0.71
N LEU A 121 6.80 5.33 1.01
CA LEU A 121 7.62 4.41 0.20
C LEU A 121 7.06 2.99 0.19
N MET A 122 6.61 2.48 1.35
CA MET A 122 6.03 1.14 1.42
C MET A 122 4.70 1.06 0.67
N ASN A 123 3.85 2.08 0.79
CA ASN A 123 2.60 2.13 0.03
C ASN A 123 2.84 2.40 -1.46
N LEU A 124 3.91 3.10 -1.84
CA LEU A 124 4.29 3.26 -3.24
C LEU A 124 4.65 1.89 -3.85
N ALA A 125 5.40 1.05 -3.14
CA ALA A 125 5.67 -0.31 -3.58
C ALA A 125 4.38 -1.13 -3.76
N TRP A 126 3.41 -0.97 -2.84
CA TRP A 126 2.06 -1.53 -2.98
C TRP A 126 1.38 -1.04 -4.28
N GLY A 127 1.34 0.28 -4.49
CA GLY A 127 0.63 0.89 -5.61
C GLY A 127 1.23 0.55 -6.96
N LEU A 128 2.56 0.54 -7.08
CA LEU A 128 3.26 0.12 -8.31
C LEU A 128 3.00 -1.36 -8.62
N THR A 129 3.02 -2.22 -7.61
CA THR A 129 2.72 -3.65 -7.77
C THR A 129 1.28 -3.86 -8.24
N ALA A 130 0.33 -3.16 -7.61
CA ALA A 130 -1.08 -3.23 -8.00
C ALA A 130 -1.31 -2.69 -9.42
N ALA A 131 -0.69 -1.55 -9.77
CA ALA A 131 -0.78 -0.95 -11.09
C ALA A 131 -0.24 -1.89 -12.18
N PHE A 132 0.92 -2.51 -11.92
CA PHE A 132 1.53 -3.48 -12.82
C PHE A 132 0.60 -4.69 -13.05
N TRP A 133 0.00 -5.22 -11.98
CA TRP A 133 -0.94 -6.34 -12.08
C TRP A 133 -2.19 -5.98 -12.91
N VAL A 134 -2.79 -4.82 -12.65
CA VAL A 134 -3.98 -4.35 -13.37
C VAL A 134 -3.67 -4.16 -14.85
N HIS A 135 -2.52 -3.56 -15.17
CA HIS A 135 -2.08 -3.37 -16.56
C HIS A 135 -1.85 -4.71 -17.28
N GLY A 136 -1.15 -5.65 -16.62
CA GLY A 136 -0.92 -7.00 -17.17
C GLY A 136 -2.21 -7.80 -17.40
N ALA A 137 -3.27 -7.51 -16.65
CA ALA A 137 -4.59 -8.15 -16.81
C ALA A 137 -5.44 -7.53 -17.94
N GLY A 138 -4.90 -6.56 -18.68
CA GLY A 138 -5.55 -5.92 -19.83
C GLY A 138 -6.58 -4.85 -19.46
N GLN A 139 -6.39 -4.13 -18.35
CA GLN A 139 -7.14 -2.92 -17.98
C GLN A 139 -6.32 -1.65 -18.22
#